data_AF-A0A9D4EZG0-F1
#
_entry.id   AF-A0A9D4EZG0-F1
#
_cell.length_a   1.000
_cell.length_b   1.000
_cell.length_c   1.000
_cell.angle_alpha   90.00
_cell.angle_beta   90.00
_cell.angle_gamma   90.00
#
_symmetry.space_group_name_H-M   'P 1'
#
loop_
_entity.id
_entity.type
_entity.pdbx_description
1 polymer ?
#
loop_
_entity_poly.entity_id
_entity_poly.type
_entity_poly.pdbx_seq_one_letter_code
_entity_poly.pdbx_strand_id
1 'polypeptide(L)'
;MEDTVDIAKHEKYHQLKSYIPGENPKTTKQKSETWFKIRNRSSVTGSTCYTALGQGKLKNMQVHYDRVKTGIDNFQFTEALISNMNYGTSHEIDAIATVVARVLPSMFSDLDYFEEVCTPIPEAHNSLFMVVSPDCSLRVSQTNCPKMMFETKCKVENTYSTPVCYEIPRYYIPQVLCEMACCDCDELRYACYVLEQYFNNGILSNV
;
A
#
# COMPACT_ATOMS: atom_id res chain seq x y z
N MET A 1 -11.82 -29.12 -3.10
CA MET A 1 -12.04 -28.31 -4.32
C MET A 1 -11.61 -26.91 -3.95
N GLU A 2 -10.48 -26.46 -4.47
CA GLU A 2 -10.06 -25.07 -4.32
C GLU A 2 -10.99 -24.23 -5.19
N ASP A 3 -12.01 -23.64 -4.57
CA ASP A 3 -12.76 -22.54 -5.16
C ASP A 3 -11.81 -21.35 -5.26
N THR A 4 -11.02 -21.32 -6.33
CA THR A 4 -10.19 -20.18 -6.68
C THR A 4 -11.15 -19.05 -7.07
N VAL A 5 -11.26 -18.04 -6.19
CA VAL A 5 -12.05 -16.84 -6.47
C VAL A 5 -11.34 -16.08 -7.59
N ASP A 6 -11.94 -16.07 -8.78
CA ASP A 6 -11.52 -15.16 -9.86
C ASP A 6 -11.91 -13.74 -9.46
N ILE A 7 -11.04 -13.10 -8.69
CA ILE A 7 -11.28 -11.77 -8.11
C ILE A 7 -11.59 -10.73 -9.18
N ALA A 8 -11.04 -10.87 -10.39
CA ALA A 8 -11.30 -9.98 -11.51
C ALA A 8 -12.77 -10.01 -11.98
N LYS A 9 -13.54 -11.03 -11.60
CA LYS A 9 -14.99 -11.15 -11.88
C LYS A 9 -15.86 -10.80 -10.68
N HIS A 10 -15.28 -10.48 -9.51
CA HIS A 10 -16.06 -10.15 -8.33
C HIS A 10 -16.72 -8.77 -8.49
N GLU A 11 -18.05 -8.70 -8.32
CA GLU A 11 -18.84 -7.50 -8.61
C GLU A 11 -18.40 -6.24 -7.84
N LYS A 12 -17.89 -6.44 -6.62
CA LYS A 12 -17.38 -5.39 -5.73
C LYS A 12 -15.93 -4.96 -5.97
N TYR A 13 -15.22 -5.58 -6.91
CA TYR A 13 -13.82 -5.25 -7.20
C TYR A 13 -13.70 -4.48 -8.51
N HIS A 14 -13.22 -3.24 -8.40
CA HIS A 14 -13.01 -2.34 -9.52
C HIS A 14 -11.53 -2.11 -9.71
N GLN A 15 -10.97 -2.86 -10.66
CA GLN A 15 -9.58 -2.72 -11.04
C GLN A 15 -9.35 -1.43 -11.85
N LEU A 16 -8.22 -0.76 -11.59
CA LEU A 16 -7.75 0.27 -12.51
C LEU A 16 -7.39 -0.38 -13.85
N LYS A 17 -8.22 -0.10 -14.86
CA LYS A 17 -7.93 -0.45 -16.25
C LYS A 17 -6.62 0.26 -16.63
N SER A 18 -5.73 -0.48 -17.30
CA SER A 18 -4.38 -0.04 -17.63
C SER A 18 -4.36 1.34 -18.30
N TYR A 19 -3.39 2.14 -17.86
CA TYR A 19 -2.83 3.37 -18.45
C TYR A 19 -3.17 3.66 -19.92
N ILE A 20 -3.59 4.90 -20.18
CA ILE A 20 -3.56 5.51 -21.53
C ILE A 20 -2.22 6.27 -21.65
N PRO A 21 -1.34 5.94 -22.61
CA PRO A 21 -0.11 6.68 -22.85
C PRO A 21 -0.34 8.16 -23.10
N GLY A 22 0.23 9.04 -22.25
CA GLY A 22 0.28 10.46 -22.55
C GLY A 22 0.30 11.40 -21.36
N GLU A 23 -0.70 11.39 -20.48
CA GLU A 23 -0.89 12.55 -19.59
C GLU A 23 -1.52 12.19 -18.23
N ASN A 24 -1.09 12.93 -17.21
CA ASN A 24 -1.56 12.96 -15.83
C ASN A 24 -1.08 11.84 -14.89
N PRO A 25 -0.16 12.15 -13.96
CA PRO A 25 0.24 11.24 -12.88
C PRO A 25 -0.93 10.63 -12.11
N LYS A 26 -2.06 11.35 -11.96
CA LYS A 26 -3.32 10.89 -11.32
C LYS A 26 -4.03 9.73 -12.06
N THR A 27 -3.35 9.06 -12.99
CA THR A 27 -3.86 7.87 -13.69
C THR A 27 -2.85 6.71 -13.65
N THR A 28 -1.76 6.86 -12.89
CA THR A 28 -0.67 5.89 -12.91
C THR A 28 -0.98 4.71 -11.98
N LYS A 29 -1.23 3.54 -12.57
CA LYS A 29 -1.41 2.27 -11.84
C LYS A 29 -0.16 1.91 -11.05
N GLN A 30 -0.33 1.46 -9.81
CA GLN A 30 0.73 0.92 -8.96
C GLN A 30 1.51 -0.20 -9.66
N LYS A 31 2.80 -0.35 -9.35
CA LYS A 31 3.71 -1.38 -9.93
C LYS A 31 3.96 -1.28 -11.44
N SER A 32 3.41 -0.30 -12.14
CA SER A 32 3.76 -0.03 -13.54
C SER A 32 5.17 0.58 -13.67
N GLU A 33 5.80 0.48 -14.85
CA GLU A 33 7.11 1.11 -15.08
C GLU A 33 7.08 2.63 -14.84
N THR A 34 6.00 3.30 -15.26
CA THR A 34 5.77 4.73 -15.02
C THR A 34 5.66 5.05 -13.54
N TRP A 35 5.01 4.19 -12.75
CA TRP A 35 4.93 4.32 -11.30
C TRP A 35 6.30 4.35 -10.64
N PHE A 36 7.18 3.41 -11.01
CA PHE A 36 8.56 3.37 -10.53
C PHE A 36 9.34 4.62 -10.94
N LYS A 37 9.21 5.08 -12.20
CA LYS A 37 9.87 6.29 -12.70
C LYS A 37 9.45 7.54 -11.92
N ILE A 38 8.15 7.71 -11.68
CA ILE A 38 7.61 8.86 -10.92
C ILE A 38 8.11 8.83 -9.48
N ARG A 39 8.06 7.67 -8.81
CA ARG A 39 8.54 7.51 -7.43
C ARG A 39 10.02 7.76 -7.29
N ASN A 40 10.83 7.30 -8.24
CA ASN A 40 12.28 7.53 -8.19
C ASN A 40 12.64 9.01 -8.32
N ARG A 41 11.86 9.76 -9.11
CA ARG A 41 12.05 11.22 -9.29
C ARG A 41 11.51 12.04 -8.12
N SER A 42 10.65 11.46 -7.29
CA SER A 42 10.04 12.18 -6.17
C SER A 42 11.00 12.34 -4.98
N SER A 43 10.95 13.51 -4.34
CA SER A 43 11.73 13.77 -3.11
C SER A 43 11.22 12.92 -1.95
N VAL A 44 9.91 12.74 -1.85
CA VAL A 44 9.27 11.94 -0.81
C VAL A 44 8.22 11.02 -1.44
N THR A 45 8.08 9.82 -0.89
CA THR A 45 6.96 8.92 -1.17
C THR A 45 6.16 8.69 0.11
N GLY A 46 4.90 8.26 0.03
CA GLY A 46 4.12 7.88 1.22
C GLY A 46 4.90 6.96 2.17
N SER A 47 5.54 5.93 1.62
CA SER A 47 6.35 4.96 2.38
C SER A 47 7.70 5.49 2.90
N THR A 48 8.21 6.63 2.40
CA THR A 48 9.45 7.25 2.89
C THR A 48 9.21 8.48 3.77
N CYS A 49 7.96 8.94 3.87
CA CYS A 49 7.54 10.12 4.62
C CYS A 49 7.99 10.09 6.08
N TYR A 50 7.89 8.94 6.75
CA TYR A 50 8.37 8.78 8.13
C TYR A 50 9.86 9.14 8.30
N THR A 51 10.70 8.73 7.34
CA THR A 51 12.13 9.07 7.35
C THR A 51 12.35 10.54 6.97
N ALA A 52 11.60 11.05 6.01
CA ALA A 52 11.65 12.46 5.58
C ALA A 52 11.29 13.43 6.71
N LEU A 53 10.36 13.04 7.60
CA LEU A 53 9.96 13.79 8.80
C LEU A 53 10.97 13.71 9.96
N GLY A 54 12.12 13.07 9.76
CA GLY A 54 13.15 12.96 10.79
C GLY A 54 12.86 11.94 11.89
N GLN A 55 11.90 11.02 11.67
CA GLN A 55 11.51 10.03 12.68
C GLN A 55 12.24 8.68 12.53
N GLY A 56 13.03 8.54 11.46
CA GLY A 56 13.83 7.34 11.17
C GLY A 56 15.10 7.23 12.02
N LYS A 57 15.83 6.12 11.87
CA LYS A 57 17.20 6.01 12.38
C LYS A 57 18.12 6.96 11.61
N LEU A 58 19.16 7.50 12.27
CA LEU A 58 20.11 8.45 11.67
C LEU A 58 20.65 7.98 10.31
N LYS A 59 21.03 6.70 10.20
CA LYS A 59 21.50 6.11 8.94
C LYS A 59 20.44 6.19 7.82
N ASN A 60 19.18 5.90 8.12
CA ASN A 60 18.11 5.94 7.12
C ASN A 60 17.81 7.38 6.70
N MET A 61 17.86 8.32 7.64
CA MET A 61 17.69 9.75 7.35
C MET A 61 18.81 10.28 6.46
N GLN A 62 20.07 9.90 6.72
CA GLN A 62 21.20 10.27 5.87
C GLN A 62 21.05 9.71 4.45
N VAL A 63 20.69 8.43 4.31
CA VAL A 63 20.46 7.82 2.99
C VAL A 63 19.35 8.53 2.23
N HIS A 64 18.24 8.89 2.90
CA HIS A 64 17.17 9.65 2.28
C HIS A 64 17.63 11.05 1.86
N TYR A 65 18.39 11.75 2.72
CA TYR A 65 18.94 13.06 2.43
C TYR A 65 19.89 13.03 1.22
N ASP A 66 20.84 12.09 1.17
CA ASP A 66 21.77 11.93 0.06
C ASP A 66 21.02 11.69 -1.25
N ARG A 67 20.05 10.77 -1.26
CA ARG A 67 19.22 10.50 -2.44
C ARG A 67 18.52 11.76 -2.95
N VAL A 68 17.94 12.55 -2.05
CA VAL A 68 17.11 13.72 -2.41
C VAL A 68 17.95 14.96 -2.76
N LYS A 69 19.07 15.19 -2.07
CA LYS A 69 19.89 16.40 -2.22
C LYS A 69 21.07 16.24 -3.15
N THR A 70 21.70 15.07 -3.16
CA THR A 70 22.90 14.81 -3.96
C THR A 70 22.64 13.85 -5.13
N GLY A 71 21.49 13.17 -5.14
CA GLY A 71 21.16 12.15 -6.13
C GLY A 71 21.90 10.83 -5.91
N ILE A 72 22.63 10.69 -4.81
CA ILE A 72 23.39 9.48 -4.48
C ILE A 72 22.46 8.51 -3.76
N ASP A 73 22.14 7.39 -4.40
CA ASP A 73 21.40 6.31 -3.75
C ASP A 73 22.37 5.28 -3.15
N ASN A 74 22.64 5.44 -1.86
CA ASN A 74 23.46 4.51 -1.07
C ASN A 74 22.64 3.36 -0.47
N PHE A 75 21.34 3.27 -0.77
CA PHE A 75 20.50 2.22 -0.23
C PHE A 75 20.78 0.89 -0.94
N GLN A 76 21.13 -0.12 -0.15
CA GLN A 76 21.22 -1.49 -0.63
C GLN A 76 20.14 -2.32 0.04
N PHE A 77 19.30 -2.94 -0.79
CA PHE A 77 18.31 -3.90 -0.31
C PHE A 77 19.04 -5.15 0.21
N THR A 78 18.74 -5.56 1.43
CA THR A 78 19.18 -6.86 1.92
C THR A 78 18.38 -7.97 1.24
N GLU A 79 18.96 -9.17 1.11
CA GLU A 79 18.24 -10.34 0.54
C GLU A 79 16.93 -10.62 1.28
N ALA A 80 16.93 -10.49 2.60
CA ALA A 80 15.73 -10.63 3.43
C ALA A 80 14.66 -9.59 3.08
N LEU A 81 15.05 -8.33 2.82
CA LEU A 81 14.10 -7.29 2.43
C LEU A 81 13.52 -7.56 1.03
N ILE A 82 14.36 -7.98 0.07
CA ILE A 82 13.90 -8.35 -1.27
C ILE A 82 12.91 -9.51 -1.20
N SER A 83 13.23 -10.55 -0.42
CA SER A 83 12.35 -11.69 -0.18
C SER A 83 11.00 -11.25 0.40
N ASN A 84 11.00 -10.38 1.40
CA ASN A 84 9.77 -9.84 1.98
C ASN A 84 8.95 -9.01 1.00
N MET A 85 9.60 -8.19 0.16
CA MET A 85 8.92 -7.41 -0.88
C MET A 85 8.28 -8.31 -1.95
N ASN A 86 8.98 -9.36 -2.35
CA ASN A 86 8.47 -10.34 -3.31
C ASN A 86 7.27 -11.11 -2.73
N TYR A 87 7.37 -11.57 -1.48
CA TYR A 87 6.25 -12.21 -0.79
C TYR A 87 5.03 -11.30 -0.71
N GLY A 88 5.25 -10.03 -0.32
CA GLY A 88 4.15 -9.08 -0.24
C GLY A 88 3.49 -8.85 -1.60
N THR A 89 4.30 -8.79 -2.65
CA THR A 89 3.83 -8.64 -4.04
C THR A 89 3.03 -9.86 -4.52
N SER A 90 3.47 -11.09 -4.20
CA SER A 90 2.80 -12.31 -4.65
C SER A 90 1.47 -12.55 -3.95
N HIS A 91 1.29 -12.07 -2.73
CA HIS A 91 0.10 -12.32 -1.90
C HIS A 91 -0.85 -11.13 -1.76
N GLU A 92 -0.53 -9.99 -2.36
CA GLU A 92 -1.42 -8.83 -2.37
C GLU A 92 -2.79 -9.19 -2.96
N ILE A 93 -2.84 -9.97 -4.04
CA ILE A 93 -4.09 -10.39 -4.67
C ILE A 93 -4.95 -11.27 -3.75
N ASP A 94 -4.32 -12.12 -2.93
CA ASP A 94 -5.01 -12.97 -1.96
C ASP A 94 -5.61 -12.13 -0.82
N ALA A 95 -4.88 -11.10 -0.40
CA ALA A 95 -5.35 -10.14 0.58
C ALA A 95 -6.54 -9.33 0.06
N ILE A 96 -6.46 -8.82 -1.17
CA ILE A 96 -7.57 -8.13 -1.86
C ILE A 96 -8.78 -9.06 -1.97
N ALA A 97 -8.59 -10.30 -2.41
CA ALA A 97 -9.67 -11.27 -2.51
C ALA A 97 -10.34 -11.52 -1.16
N THR A 98 -9.56 -11.61 -0.09
CA THR A 98 -10.10 -11.75 1.27
C THR A 98 -10.93 -10.53 1.68
N VAL A 99 -10.44 -9.32 1.41
CA VAL A 99 -11.16 -8.08 1.71
C VAL A 99 -12.47 -8.03 0.94
N VAL A 100 -12.43 -8.24 -0.37
CA VAL A 100 -13.58 -8.10 -1.26
C VAL A 100 -14.64 -9.18 -1.01
N ALA A 101 -14.22 -10.44 -0.84
CA ALA A 101 -15.15 -11.57 -0.74
C ALA A 101 -15.67 -11.82 0.69
N ARG A 102 -14.91 -11.44 1.72
CA ARG A 102 -15.26 -11.73 3.13
C ARG A 102 -15.48 -10.48 3.97
N VAL A 103 -14.60 -9.49 3.89
CA VAL A 103 -14.66 -8.30 4.77
C VAL A 103 -15.72 -7.32 4.30
N LEU A 104 -15.73 -6.92 3.02
CA LEU A 104 -16.68 -5.93 2.51
C LEU A 104 -18.13 -6.38 2.67
N PRO A 105 -18.54 -7.60 2.29
CA PRO A 105 -19.94 -8.00 2.42
C PRO A 105 -20.45 -8.04 3.86
N SER A 106 -19.55 -8.32 4.82
CA SER A 106 -19.92 -8.46 6.24
C SER A 106 -19.86 -7.14 7.02
N MET A 107 -18.84 -6.31 6.77
CA MET A 107 -18.57 -5.10 7.56
C MET A 107 -18.98 -3.81 6.84
N PHE A 108 -19.00 -3.82 5.50
CA PHE A 108 -19.17 -2.65 4.65
C PHE A 108 -20.02 -2.97 3.42
N SER A 109 -21.23 -3.50 3.63
CA SER A 109 -22.08 -4.09 2.57
C SER A 109 -22.41 -3.15 1.41
N ASP A 110 -22.33 -1.83 1.62
CA ASP A 110 -22.68 -0.83 0.62
C ASP A 110 -21.46 -0.25 -0.10
N LEU A 111 -20.25 -0.74 0.24
CA LEU A 111 -19.00 -0.30 -0.34
C LEU A 111 -18.41 -1.35 -1.27
N ASP A 112 -17.71 -0.83 -2.28
CA ASP A 112 -16.93 -1.53 -3.26
C ASP A 112 -15.46 -1.11 -3.16
N TYR A 113 -14.57 -2.00 -3.59
CA TYR A 113 -13.12 -1.82 -3.62
C TYR A 113 -12.68 -1.19 -4.94
N PHE A 114 -11.99 -0.05 -4.89
CA PHE A 114 -11.43 0.63 -6.07
C PHE A 114 -9.93 0.78 -5.93
N GLU A 115 -9.16 0.15 -6.83
CA GLU A 115 -7.70 0.40 -6.88
C GLU A 115 -7.42 1.90 -7.07
N GLU A 116 -6.40 2.40 -6.39
CA GLU A 116 -6.02 3.81 -6.47
C GLU A 116 -4.79 4.06 -7.33
N VAL A 117 -4.74 5.29 -7.81
CA VAL A 117 -3.66 5.80 -8.65
C VAL A 117 -2.52 6.35 -7.79
N CYS A 118 -1.33 6.41 -8.36
CA CYS A 118 -0.26 7.19 -7.78
C CYS A 118 -0.55 8.69 -7.93
N THR A 119 -0.68 9.38 -6.81
CA THR A 119 -1.06 10.79 -6.75
C THR A 119 0.14 11.62 -6.35
N PRO A 120 0.61 12.55 -7.22
CA PRO A 120 1.59 13.55 -6.81
C PRO A 120 0.95 14.60 -5.93
N ILE A 121 1.71 15.01 -4.94
CA ILE A 121 1.46 16.13 -4.05
C ILE A 121 2.54 17.17 -4.38
N PRO A 122 2.20 18.20 -5.18
CA PRO A 122 3.15 19.20 -5.61
C PRO A 122 3.46 20.19 -4.47
N GLU A 123 4.67 20.74 -4.50
CA GLU A 123 5.05 21.96 -3.79
C GLU A 123 5.26 23.09 -4.81
N ALA A 124 5.21 24.35 -4.38
CA ALA A 124 5.30 25.55 -5.24
C ALA A 124 6.40 25.52 -6.31
N HIS A 125 7.54 24.86 -6.05
CA HIS A 125 8.66 24.76 -6.99
C HIS A 125 9.02 23.31 -7.36
N ASN A 126 8.22 22.33 -6.94
CA ASN A 126 8.48 20.92 -7.22
C ASN A 126 7.17 20.16 -7.40
N SER A 127 6.77 19.95 -8.66
CA SER A 127 5.55 19.23 -9.01
C SER A 127 5.57 17.74 -8.63
N LEU A 128 6.74 17.20 -8.31
CA LEU A 128 6.95 15.83 -7.82
C LEU A 128 7.62 15.85 -6.43
N PHE A 129 7.28 16.83 -5.60
CA PHE A 129 7.79 16.89 -4.22
C PHE A 129 7.49 15.59 -3.48
N MET A 130 6.20 15.22 -3.43
CA MET A 130 5.77 13.99 -2.83
C MET A 130 4.88 13.19 -3.77
N VAL A 131 4.93 11.86 -3.68
CA VAL A 131 3.99 10.97 -4.36
C VAL A 131 3.44 9.92 -3.41
N VAL A 132 2.13 9.72 -3.46
CA VAL A 132 1.42 8.76 -2.61
C VAL A 132 0.74 7.73 -3.51
N SER A 133 0.67 6.49 -3.08
CA SER A 133 0.08 5.41 -3.87
C SER A 133 -0.67 4.51 -2.91
N PRO A 134 -1.89 4.92 -2.49
CA PRO A 134 -2.73 4.08 -1.66
C PRO A 134 -2.99 2.75 -2.37
N ASP A 135 -3.16 1.66 -1.63
CA ASP A 135 -3.53 0.38 -2.24
C ASP A 135 -4.94 0.45 -2.85
N CYS A 136 -5.90 1.01 -2.11
CA CYS A 136 -7.24 1.27 -2.64
C CYS A 136 -8.05 2.27 -1.81
N SER A 137 -9.25 2.59 -2.29
CA SER A 137 -10.31 3.19 -1.51
C SER A 137 -11.60 2.38 -1.57
N LEU A 138 -12.46 2.60 -0.57
CA LEU A 138 -13.80 2.04 -0.48
C LEU A 138 -14.85 3.12 -0.74
N ARG A 139 -15.71 2.86 -1.72
CA ARG A 139 -16.71 3.83 -2.21
C ARG A 139 -18.01 3.14 -2.54
N VAL A 140 -19.10 3.91 -2.61
CA VAL A 140 -20.40 3.41 -3.10
C VAL A 140 -20.39 3.27 -4.63
N SER A 141 -19.64 4.12 -5.32
CA SER A 141 -19.44 4.04 -6.76
C SER A 141 -18.18 4.82 -7.17
N GLN A 142 -17.74 4.63 -8.42
CA GLN A 142 -16.55 5.28 -8.99
C GLN A 142 -16.57 6.81 -8.90
N THR A 143 -17.75 7.44 -8.98
CA THR A 143 -17.91 8.91 -8.99
C THR A 143 -18.01 9.50 -7.60
N ASN A 144 -18.21 8.68 -6.56
CA ASN A 144 -18.22 9.15 -5.19
C ASN A 144 -16.79 9.41 -4.69
N CYS A 145 -16.67 10.31 -3.71
CA CYS A 145 -15.45 10.44 -2.94
C CYS A 145 -15.22 9.17 -2.10
N PRO A 146 -13.94 8.81 -1.83
CA PRO A 146 -13.58 7.81 -0.83
C PRO A 146 -14.32 8.04 0.50
N LYS A 147 -15.09 7.04 0.94
CA LYS A 147 -15.59 7.03 2.33
C LYS A 147 -14.53 6.57 3.29
N MET A 148 -13.61 5.73 2.80
CA MET A 148 -12.56 5.10 3.58
C MET A 148 -11.42 4.71 2.64
N MET A 149 -10.19 4.95 3.07
CA MET A 149 -9.00 4.40 2.44
C MET A 149 -8.69 3.02 3.02
N PHE A 150 -7.98 2.18 2.27
CA PHE A 150 -7.59 0.86 2.77
C PHE A 150 -6.13 0.59 2.39
N GLU A 151 -5.32 0.28 3.41
CA GLU A 151 -3.90 -0.04 3.27
C GLU A 151 -3.67 -1.49 3.72
N THR A 152 -3.06 -2.30 2.86
CA THR A 152 -2.90 -3.72 3.09
C THR A 152 -1.42 -4.10 3.14
N LYS A 153 -1.00 -4.76 4.22
CA LYS A 153 0.34 -5.33 4.33
C LYS A 153 0.29 -6.84 4.37
N CYS A 154 0.99 -7.48 3.45
CA CYS A 154 1.21 -8.92 3.45
C CYS A 154 2.47 -9.24 4.26
N LYS A 155 2.29 -9.82 5.45
CA LYS A 155 3.39 -10.05 6.39
C LYS A 155 3.97 -11.44 6.18
N VAL A 156 5.28 -11.52 5.95
CA VAL A 156 6.03 -12.78 6.03
C VAL A 156 6.08 -13.22 7.49
N GLU A 157 5.63 -14.43 7.79
CA GLU A 157 5.85 -15.01 9.12
C GLU A 157 7.32 -15.45 9.25
N ASN A 158 8.12 -14.63 9.92
CA ASN A 158 9.55 -14.88 10.12
C ASN A 158 9.94 -15.12 11.59
N THR A 159 9.00 -15.05 12.52
CA THR A 159 9.04 -15.48 13.94
C THR A 159 7.73 -15.05 14.60
N TYR A 160 7.30 -15.72 15.68
CA TYR A 160 6.03 -15.54 16.41
C TYR A 160 5.25 -14.25 16.06
N SER A 161 4.19 -14.45 15.28
CA SER A 161 3.37 -13.41 14.70
C SER A 161 2.03 -13.47 15.39
N THR A 162 1.59 -12.42 16.08
CA THR A 162 0.23 -12.42 16.60
C THR A 162 -0.73 -12.49 15.40
N PRO A 163 -1.73 -13.37 15.43
CA PRO A 163 -2.67 -13.53 14.31
C PRO A 163 -3.49 -12.26 14.05
N VAL A 164 -3.46 -11.34 15.00
CA VAL A 164 -4.13 -10.04 14.95
C VAL A 164 -3.10 -8.93 15.10
N CYS A 165 -3.19 -7.93 14.23
CA CYS A 165 -2.44 -6.69 14.30
C CYS A 165 -3.30 -5.63 15.01
N TYR A 166 -3.13 -5.49 16.33
CA TYR A 166 -3.94 -4.55 17.13
C TYR A 166 -3.55 -3.08 16.95
N GLU A 167 -2.33 -2.83 16.47
CA GLU A 167 -1.79 -1.48 16.31
C GLU A 167 -1.12 -1.33 14.94
N ILE A 168 -1.22 -0.12 14.38
CA ILE A 168 -0.47 0.25 13.18
C ILE A 168 0.97 0.54 13.62
N PRO A 169 1.98 -0.14 13.05
CA PRO A 169 3.37 0.20 13.33
C PRO A 169 3.63 1.69 13.09
N ARG A 170 4.26 2.36 14.06
CA ARG A 170 4.44 3.83 14.05
C ARG A 170 5.03 4.39 12.75
N TYR A 171 5.89 3.61 12.09
CA TYR A 171 6.51 4.02 10.84
C TYR A 171 5.56 4.05 9.62
N TYR A 172 4.40 3.40 9.70
CA TYR A 172 3.34 3.49 8.70
C TYR A 172 2.36 4.63 8.95
N ILE A 173 2.34 5.24 10.15
CA ILE A 173 1.38 6.30 10.46
C ILE A 173 1.47 7.47 9.46
N PRO A 174 2.64 8.04 9.14
CA PRO A 174 2.70 9.11 8.14
C PRO A 174 2.29 8.65 6.74
N GLN A 175 2.55 7.38 6.38
CA GLN A 175 2.11 6.85 5.09
C GLN A 175 0.57 6.88 5.01
N VAL A 176 -0.10 6.31 6.01
CA VAL A 176 -1.56 6.26 6.13
C VAL A 176 -2.17 7.66 6.11
N LEU A 177 -1.60 8.60 6.87
CA LEU A 177 -2.08 9.99 6.90
C LEU A 177 -1.91 10.68 5.54
N CYS A 178 -0.84 10.40 4.81
CA CYS A 178 -0.65 10.94 3.47
C CYS A 178 -1.64 10.36 2.45
N GLU A 179 -2.02 9.09 2.59
CA GLU A 179 -3.04 8.44 1.74
C GLU A 179 -4.43 9.06 1.99
N MET A 180 -4.80 9.21 3.25
CA MET A 180 -6.00 9.93 3.68
C MET A 180 -6.04 11.36 3.12
N ALA A 181 -4.94 12.11 3.30
CA ALA A 181 -4.86 13.49 2.83
C ALA A 181 -4.92 13.61 1.29
N CYS A 182 -4.27 12.71 0.55
CA CYS A 182 -4.25 12.80 -0.92
C CYS A 182 -5.59 12.44 -1.57
N CYS A 183 -6.42 11.68 -0.85
CA CYS A 183 -7.73 11.22 -1.29
C CYS A 183 -8.89 11.98 -0.64
N ASP A 184 -8.61 13.02 0.15
CA ASP A 184 -9.59 13.81 0.89
C ASP A 184 -10.56 12.93 1.70
N CYS A 185 -9.98 12.07 2.54
CA CYS A 185 -10.69 11.05 3.30
C CYS A 185 -10.28 11.04 4.77
N ASP A 186 -11.27 11.04 5.67
CA ASP A 186 -11.05 11.12 7.13
C ASP A 186 -10.80 9.76 7.79
N GLU A 187 -10.93 8.66 7.05
CA GLU A 187 -10.81 7.32 7.60
C GLU A 187 -9.93 6.41 6.73
N LEU A 188 -9.07 5.63 7.39
CA LEU A 188 -8.32 4.54 6.75
C LEU A 188 -8.45 3.26 7.58
N ARG A 189 -8.63 2.12 6.90
CA ARG A 189 -8.48 0.79 7.49
C ARG A 189 -7.13 0.19 7.10
N TYR A 190 -6.36 -0.15 8.12
CA TYR A 190 -5.10 -0.85 7.97
C TYR A 190 -5.32 -2.34 8.18
N ALA A 191 -4.97 -3.16 7.21
CA ALA A 191 -5.10 -4.60 7.26
C ALA A 191 -3.75 -5.28 7.13
N CYS A 192 -3.54 -6.33 7.92
CA CYS A 192 -2.42 -7.25 7.77
C CYS A 192 -2.95 -8.60 7.27
N TYR A 193 -2.47 -9.02 6.10
CA TYR A 193 -2.78 -10.34 5.55
C TYR A 193 -1.66 -11.33 5.87
N VAL A 194 -2.07 -12.53 6.28
CA VAL A 194 -1.22 -13.68 6.58
C VAL A 194 -1.91 -14.93 6.03
N LEU A 195 -1.14 -15.83 5.41
CA LEU A 195 -1.67 -17.08 4.86
C LEU A 195 -2.08 -18.07 5.96
N GLU A 196 -3.22 -18.75 5.75
CA GLU A 196 -3.79 -19.69 6.71
C GLU A 196 -2.90 -20.91 6.99
N GLN A 197 -2.07 -21.34 6.04
CA GLN A 197 -1.16 -22.48 6.18
C GLN A 197 -0.19 -22.36 7.36
N TYR A 198 0.02 -21.15 7.89
CA TYR A 198 0.84 -20.91 9.07
C TYR A 198 0.11 -21.13 10.40
N PHE A 199 -1.22 -21.12 10.40
CA PHE A 199 -2.04 -21.44 11.58
C PHE A 199 -2.06 -22.95 11.85
N ASN A 200 -2.11 -23.76 10.79
CA ASN A 200 -2.24 -25.23 10.89
C ASN A 200 -0.91 -25.97 11.15
N ASN A 201 0.23 -25.30 10.98
CA ASN A 201 1.56 -25.88 11.24
C ASN A 201 2.05 -25.70 12.69
N GLY A 202 1.15 -25.43 13.63
CA GLY A 202 1.46 -25.44 15.08
C GLY A 202 2.25 -24.24 15.60
N ILE A 203 2.50 -23.21 14.79
CA ILE A 203 3.16 -21.97 15.26
C ILE A 203 2.18 -21.10 16.08
N LEU A 204 0.86 -21.32 15.92
CA LEU A 204 -0.19 -20.55 16.60
C LEU A 204 -1.29 -21.41 17.26
N SER A 205 -0.99 -22.66 17.67
CA SER A 205 -1.99 -23.57 18.24
C SER A 205 -2.34 -23.33 19.72
N ASN A 206 -1.92 -22.22 20.34
CA ASN A 206 -2.13 -21.95 21.77
C ASN A 206 -2.74 -20.56 22.01
N VAL A 207 -3.98 -20.37 21.54
CA VAL A 207 -4.91 -19.38 22.11
C VAL A 207 -6.15 -20.11 22.56
#